data_AF-A0A1V5WY80-F1
#
_entry.id   AF-A0A1V5WY80-F1
#
_cell.length_a   1.000
_cell.length_b   1.000
_cell.length_c   1.000
_cell.angle_alpha   90.00
_cell.angle_beta   90.00
_cell.angle_gamma   90.00
#
_symmetry.space_group_name_H-M   'P 1'
#
loop_
_entity.id
_entity.type
_entity.pdbx_description
1 polymer ?
#
loop_
_entity_poly.entity_id
_entity_poly.type
_entity_poly.pdbx_seq_one_letter_code
_entity_poly.pdbx_strand_id
1 'polypeptide(L)'
;MAEEEKIPKKKTDKEKKETDIQSVINHFFYSKGLTLDEIKENSKKKKIIYSRFTRPAKELIELAGSAEKAKEAITIIAEWAKSRKLDYSIETVFKKWLELDKLKPKAIVKKPYFMNQPMVWSQTKRKWFVIDDGGEWLEFAGKENQIEWKTEENKEDPKYY
;
A
#
# COMPACT_ATOMS: atom_id res chain seq x y z
N MET A 1 -47.55 -27.07 -35.78
CA MET A 1 -46.46 -27.21 -34.80
C MET A 1 -45.56 -26.01 -34.96
N ALA A 2 -45.67 -25.04 -34.06
CA ALA A 2 -44.73 -23.92 -33.99
C ALA A 2 -44.21 -23.93 -32.55
N GLU A 3 -42.95 -24.32 -32.38
CA GLU A 3 -42.22 -24.35 -31.12
C GLU A 3 -42.05 -22.91 -30.63
N GLU A 4 -42.61 -22.60 -29.45
CA GLU A 4 -42.32 -21.36 -28.75
C GLU A 4 -40.87 -21.40 -28.24
N GLU A 5 -39.97 -20.66 -28.89
CA GLU A 5 -38.63 -20.42 -28.40
C GLU A 5 -38.67 -19.67 -27.06
N LYS A 6 -38.37 -20.40 -25.98
CA LYS A 6 -38.19 -19.83 -24.64
C LYS A 6 -36.90 -19.03 -24.57
N ILE A 7 -37.02 -17.72 -24.75
CA ILE A 7 -35.95 -16.75 -24.52
C ILE A 7 -35.50 -16.83 -23.04
N PRO A 8 -34.22 -17.09 -22.72
CA PRO A 8 -33.75 -17.19 -21.36
C PRO A 8 -33.77 -15.81 -20.69
N LYS A 9 -34.57 -15.68 -19.62
CA LYS A 9 -34.64 -14.47 -18.78
C LYS A 9 -33.26 -14.19 -18.18
N LYS A 10 -32.54 -13.22 -18.76
CA LYS A 10 -31.31 -12.64 -18.22
C LYS A 10 -31.63 -12.03 -16.85
N LYS A 11 -31.23 -12.70 -15.77
CA LYS A 11 -31.35 -12.19 -14.40
C LYS A 11 -30.49 -10.93 -14.32
N THR A 12 -31.14 -9.76 -14.29
CA THR A 12 -30.50 -8.51 -13.92
C THR A 12 -30.08 -8.64 -12.46
N ASP A 13 -28.77 -8.73 -12.23
CA ASP A 13 -28.16 -8.64 -10.90
C ASP A 13 -28.62 -7.33 -10.26
N LYS A 14 -29.56 -7.40 -9.32
CA LYS A 14 -29.85 -6.29 -8.43
C LYS A 14 -28.58 -6.02 -7.65
N GLU A 15 -27.90 -4.91 -7.93
CA GLU A 15 -26.80 -4.40 -7.13
C GLU A 15 -27.28 -4.27 -5.68
N LYS A 16 -26.96 -5.28 -4.86
CA LYS A 16 -27.20 -5.22 -3.43
C LYS A 16 -26.29 -4.13 -2.90
N LYS A 17 -26.88 -3.02 -2.44
CA LYS A 17 -26.14 -1.99 -1.71
C LYS A 17 -25.35 -2.67 -0.60
N GLU A 18 -24.03 -2.50 -0.62
CA GLU A 18 -23.17 -3.00 0.45
C GLU A 18 -23.55 -2.29 1.75
N THR A 19 -23.52 -3.02 2.87
CA THR A 19 -23.66 -2.38 4.18
C THR A 19 -22.39 -1.59 4.50
N ASP A 20 -22.49 -0.54 5.32
CA ASP A 20 -21.33 0.26 5.74
C ASP A 20 -20.20 -0.59 6.31
N ILE A 21 -20.55 -1.56 7.17
CA ILE A 21 -19.63 -2.52 7.76
C ILE A 21 -18.95 -3.35 6.66
N GLN A 22 -19.73 -3.88 5.72
CA GLN A 22 -19.19 -4.66 4.61
C GLN A 22 -18.24 -3.82 3.74
N SER A 23 -18.61 -2.56 3.50
CA SER A 23 -17.82 -1.64 2.68
C SER A 23 -16.46 -1.31 3.32
N VAL A 24 -16.41 -1.12 4.64
CA VAL A 24 -15.16 -0.89 5.38
C VAL A 24 -14.27 -2.14 5.36
N ILE A 25 -14.84 -3.33 5.56
CA ILE A 25 -14.09 -4.59 5.52
C ILE A 25 -13.53 -4.85 4.10
N ASN A 26 -14.34 -4.63 3.08
CA ASN A 26 -13.91 -4.73 1.68
C ASN A 26 -12.74 -3.77 1.42
N HIS A 27 -12.85 -2.51 1.86
CA HIS A 27 -11.78 -1.51 1.75
C HIS A 27 -10.48 -1.95 2.42
N PHE A 28 -10.55 -2.55 3.60
CA PHE A 28 -9.39 -3.13 4.28
C PHE A 28 -8.72 -4.26 3.47
N PHE A 29 -9.51 -5.14 2.83
CA PHE A 29 -8.94 -6.20 2.00
C PHE A 29 -8.40 -5.66 0.67
N TYR A 30 -9.05 -4.65 0.09
CA TYR A 30 -8.52 -3.93 -1.08
C TYR A 30 -7.19 -3.27 -0.80
N SER A 31 -7.02 -2.65 0.37
CA SER A 31 -5.75 -2.05 0.75
C SER A 31 -4.64 -3.08 0.96
N LYS A 32 -5.00 -4.37 1.16
CA LYS A 32 -4.07 -5.52 1.14
C LYS A 32 -3.84 -6.12 -0.25
N GLY A 33 -4.47 -5.57 -1.29
CA GLY A 33 -4.31 -6.02 -2.68
C GLY A 33 -5.21 -7.17 -3.09
N LEU A 34 -6.25 -7.51 -2.30
CA LEU A 34 -7.22 -8.53 -2.68
C LEU A 34 -8.36 -7.91 -3.49
N THR A 35 -8.76 -8.56 -4.57
CA THR A 35 -9.94 -8.19 -5.37
C THR A 35 -11.24 -8.70 -4.76
N LEU A 36 -12.38 -8.15 -5.18
CA LEU A 36 -13.72 -8.54 -4.70
C LEU A 36 -14.00 -10.03 -4.94
N ASP A 37 -13.54 -10.56 -6.06
CA ASP A 37 -13.69 -11.97 -6.42
C ASP A 37 -12.82 -12.88 -5.56
N GLU A 38 -11.57 -12.48 -5.28
CA GLU A 38 -10.70 -13.21 -4.36
C GLU A 38 -11.23 -13.18 -2.93
N ILE A 39 -11.80 -12.05 -2.48
CA ILE A 39 -12.43 -11.95 -1.15
C ILE A 39 -13.61 -12.93 -1.06
N LYS A 40 -14.47 -12.98 -2.09
CA LYS A 40 -15.61 -13.92 -2.16
C LYS A 40 -15.14 -15.37 -2.19
N GLU A 41 -14.14 -15.69 -3.00
CA GLU A 41 -13.62 -17.04 -3.14
C GLU A 41 -12.92 -17.52 -1.87
N ASN A 42 -12.07 -16.67 -1.27
CA ASN A 42 -11.41 -16.95 -0.01
C ASN A 42 -12.40 -17.07 1.15
N SER A 43 -13.51 -16.32 1.13
CA SER A 43 -14.59 -16.47 2.10
C SER A 43 -15.31 -17.81 1.96
N LYS A 44 -15.62 -18.24 0.72
CA LYS A 44 -16.19 -19.57 0.44
C LYS A 44 -15.25 -20.70 0.86
N LYS A 45 -13.95 -20.53 0.63
CA LYS A 45 -12.88 -21.46 1.06
C LYS A 45 -12.54 -21.36 2.55
N LYS A 46 -13.25 -20.53 3.34
CA LYS A 46 -13.01 -20.25 4.77
C LYS A 46 -11.59 -19.74 5.10
N LYS A 47 -10.84 -19.27 4.09
CA LYS A 47 -9.52 -18.64 4.27
C LYS A 47 -9.66 -17.24 4.87
N ILE A 48 -10.73 -16.53 4.52
CA ILE A 48 -11.13 -15.27 5.16
C ILE A 48 -12.40 -15.55 5.97
N ILE A 49 -12.32 -15.37 7.28
CA ILE A 49 -13.48 -15.49 8.16
C ILE A 49 -14.04 -14.09 8.38
N TYR A 50 -15.00 -13.70 7.56
CA TYR A 50 -15.57 -12.36 7.52
C TYR A 50 -16.10 -11.89 8.90
N SER A 51 -16.67 -12.81 9.68
CA SER A 51 -17.20 -12.53 11.02
C SER A 51 -16.15 -12.08 12.03
N ARG A 52 -14.85 -12.32 11.78
CA ARG A 52 -13.78 -11.79 12.64
C ARG A 52 -13.58 -10.29 12.48
N PHE A 53 -13.96 -9.74 11.32
CA PHE A 53 -13.75 -8.34 10.97
C PHE A 53 -15.00 -7.48 11.16
N THR A 54 -16.18 -8.08 11.35
CA THR A 54 -17.46 -7.36 11.52
C THR A 54 -17.47 -6.50 12.78
N ARG A 55 -17.03 -7.03 13.92
CA ARG A 55 -16.97 -6.27 15.18
C ARG A 55 -15.94 -5.13 15.11
N PRO A 56 -14.67 -5.38 14.73
CA PRO A 56 -13.68 -4.31 14.56
C PRO A 56 -14.15 -3.22 13.58
N ALA A 57 -14.75 -3.60 12.45
CA ALA A 57 -15.24 -2.62 11.49
C ALA A 57 -16.39 -1.77 12.04
N LYS A 58 -17.31 -2.38 12.80
CA LYS A 58 -18.40 -1.63 13.46
C LYS A 58 -17.85 -0.62 14.46
N GLU A 59 -16.94 -1.05 15.34
CA GLU A 59 -16.28 -0.19 16.32
C GLU A 59 -15.50 0.95 15.63
N LEU A 60 -14.90 0.69 14.47
CA LEU A 60 -14.15 1.69 13.71
C LEU A 60 -15.06 2.76 13.11
N ILE A 61 -16.21 2.35 12.56
CA ILE A 61 -17.22 3.27 12.03
C ILE A 61 -17.75 4.17 13.15
N GLU A 62 -18.01 3.58 14.32
CA GLU A 62 -18.48 4.32 15.50
C GLU A 62 -17.45 5.34 15.98
N LEU A 63 -16.17 4.95 16.04
CA LEU A 63 -15.07 5.84 16.40
C LEU A 63 -14.84 6.96 15.37
N ALA A 64 -14.95 6.63 14.09
CA ALA A 64 -14.76 7.58 12.98
C ALA A 64 -15.95 8.54 12.80
N GLY A 65 -17.13 8.12 13.23
CA GLY A 65 -18.41 8.82 13.02
C GLY A 65 -19.00 8.62 11.62
N SER A 66 -18.28 7.99 10.68
CA SER A 66 -18.81 7.59 9.37
C SER A 66 -18.00 6.46 8.74
N ALA A 67 -18.62 5.73 7.82
CA ALA A 67 -17.94 4.68 7.05
C ALA A 67 -16.83 5.24 6.14
N GLU A 68 -17.01 6.44 5.61
CA GLU A 68 -16.02 7.12 4.76
C GLU A 68 -14.74 7.44 5.54
N LYS A 69 -14.87 8.05 6.72
CA LYS A 69 -13.73 8.37 7.59
C LYS A 69 -13.01 7.12 8.07
N ALA A 70 -13.74 6.04 8.34
CA ALA A 70 -13.15 4.75 8.68
C ALA A 70 -12.27 4.21 7.53
N LYS A 71 -12.75 4.33 6.28
CA LYS A 71 -11.97 3.94 5.09
C LYS A 71 -10.72 4.80 4.90
N GLU A 72 -10.83 6.12 5.09
CA GLU A 72 -9.69 7.03 5.03
C GLU A 72 -8.62 6.67 6.05
N ALA A 73 -9.01 6.40 7.30
CA ALA A 73 -8.08 5.97 8.35
C ALA A 73 -7.37 4.66 7.98
N ILE A 74 -8.09 3.70 7.39
CA ILE A 74 -7.50 2.46 6.87
C ILE A 74 -6.50 2.76 5.75
N THR A 75 -6.82 3.66 4.81
CA THR A 75 -5.92 4.04 3.71
C THR A 75 -4.61 4.63 4.24
N ILE A 76 -4.68 5.57 5.18
CA ILE A 76 -3.49 6.20 5.78
C ILE A 76 -2.58 5.14 6.41
N ILE A 77 -3.16 4.21 7.16
CA ILE A 77 -2.41 3.12 7.80
C ILE A 77 -1.85 2.16 6.77
N ALA A 78 -2.62 1.83 5.73
CA ALA A 78 -2.18 0.95 4.66
C ALA A 78 -0.97 1.51 3.91
N GLU A 79 -1.00 2.80 3.53
CA GLU A 79 0.11 3.48 2.87
C GLU A 79 1.34 3.57 3.79
N TRP A 80 1.13 3.92 5.05
CA TRP A 80 2.19 3.97 6.05
C TRP A 80 2.86 2.60 6.25
N ALA A 81 2.06 1.53 6.39
CA ALA A 81 2.53 0.17 6.60
C ALA A 81 3.23 -0.36 5.35
N LYS A 82 2.65 -0.14 4.16
CA LYS A 82 3.22 -0.54 2.87
C LYS A 82 4.59 0.11 2.63
N SER A 83 4.73 1.40 2.92
CA SER A 83 6.01 2.12 2.80
C SER A 83 7.11 1.60 3.75
N ARG A 84 6.74 0.82 4.77
CA ARG A 84 7.63 0.24 5.77
C ARG A 84 7.69 -1.29 5.71
N LYS A 85 7.03 -1.90 4.72
CA LYS A 85 6.91 -3.37 4.57
C LYS A 85 6.38 -4.04 5.85
N LEU A 86 5.47 -3.38 6.57
CA LEU A 86 4.84 -3.91 7.79
C LEU A 86 3.47 -4.51 7.48
N ASP A 87 3.10 -5.59 8.20
CA ASP A 87 1.72 -6.06 8.20
C ASP A 87 0.86 -5.17 9.12
N TYR A 88 -0.42 -5.07 8.79
CA TYR A 88 -1.38 -4.27 9.54
C TYR A 88 -2.75 -4.97 9.59
N SER A 89 -3.50 -4.70 10.65
CA SER A 89 -4.89 -5.14 10.81
C SER A 89 -5.78 -3.94 11.13
N ILE A 90 -7.10 -4.16 11.24
CA ILE A 90 -8.03 -3.10 11.66
C ILE A 90 -7.67 -2.61 13.07
N GLU A 91 -7.17 -3.49 13.94
CA GLU A 91 -6.61 -3.17 15.26
C GLU A 91 -5.42 -2.21 15.20
N THR A 92 -4.61 -2.26 14.13
CA THR A 92 -3.53 -1.30 13.93
C THR A 92 -4.08 0.12 13.77
N VAL A 93 -5.22 0.29 13.11
CA VAL A 93 -5.89 1.58 12.94
C VAL A 93 -6.32 2.14 14.30
N PHE A 94 -6.90 1.31 15.17
CA PHE A 94 -7.26 1.71 16.53
C PHE A 94 -6.04 2.10 17.37
N LYS A 95 -4.97 1.31 17.33
CA LYS A 95 -3.72 1.60 18.08
C LYS A 95 -3.05 2.89 17.63
N LYS A 96 -3.25 3.30 16.39
CA LYS A 96 -2.64 4.48 15.77
C LYS A 96 -3.62 5.63 15.55
N TRP A 97 -4.81 5.54 16.13
CA TRP A 97 -5.89 6.50 15.91
C TRP A 97 -5.47 7.95 16.18
N LEU A 98 -4.84 8.21 17.34
CA LEU A 98 -4.35 9.54 17.73
C LEU A 98 -3.12 10.00 16.92
N GLU A 99 -2.50 9.10 16.15
CA GLU A 99 -1.32 9.39 15.34
C GLU A 99 -1.64 9.56 13.85
N LEU A 100 -2.90 9.36 13.42
CA LEU A 100 -3.27 9.35 12.00
C LEU A 100 -2.74 10.57 11.21
N ASP A 101 -2.85 11.78 11.77
CA ASP A 101 -2.36 13.00 11.12
C ASP A 101 -0.81 13.06 10.96
N LYS A 102 -0.09 12.30 11.78
CA LYS A 102 1.38 12.23 11.77
C LYS A 102 1.90 11.08 10.92
N LEU A 103 1.06 10.09 10.61
CA LEU A 103 1.44 8.92 9.84
C LEU A 103 1.56 9.28 8.36
N LYS A 104 2.78 9.60 7.96
CA LYS A 104 3.11 9.80 6.55
C LYS A 104 3.81 8.56 5.98
N PRO A 105 3.53 8.20 4.71
CA PRO A 105 4.32 7.19 4.02
C PRO A 105 5.79 7.60 4.07
N LYS A 106 6.68 6.63 4.23
CA LYS A 106 8.11 6.87 4.22
C LYS A 106 8.47 7.51 2.88
N ALA A 107 9.07 8.69 2.92
CA ALA A 107 9.52 9.36 1.70
C ALA A 107 10.49 8.43 0.96
N ILE A 108 10.23 8.19 -0.32
CA ILE A 108 11.12 7.44 -1.18
C ILE A 108 12.36 8.31 -1.40
N VAL A 109 13.40 8.09 -0.60
CA VAL A 109 14.68 8.78 -0.76
C VAL A 109 15.35 8.18 -1.98
N LYS A 110 15.33 8.92 -3.08
CA LYS A 110 16.13 8.60 -4.26
C LYS A 110 17.57 8.97 -3.96
N LYS A 111 18.46 8.00 -4.00
CA LYS A 111 19.90 8.24 -3.88
C LYS A 111 20.46 8.40 -5.29
N PRO A 112 21.27 9.44 -5.54
CA PRO A 112 21.92 9.65 -6.82
C PRO A 112 23.10 8.69 -6.96
N TYR A 113 23.24 8.11 -8.14
CA TYR A 113 24.31 7.22 -8.55
C TYR A 113 24.88 7.69 -9.88
N PHE A 114 26.15 7.41 -10.12
CA PHE A 114 26.80 7.58 -11.41
C PHE A 114 27.64 6.35 -11.69
N MET A 115 27.48 5.72 -12.86
CA MET A 115 28.17 4.46 -13.19
C MET A 115 28.03 3.39 -12.09
N ASN A 116 26.85 3.25 -11.50
CA ASN A 116 26.57 2.35 -10.36
C ASN A 116 27.31 2.68 -9.05
N GLN A 117 28.03 3.79 -8.96
CA GLN A 117 28.70 4.28 -7.75
C GLN A 117 27.86 5.35 -7.05
N PRO A 118 27.78 5.34 -5.70
CA PRO A 118 26.95 6.28 -4.95
C PRO A 118 27.50 7.71 -5.02
N MET A 119 26.59 8.68 -5.15
CA MET A 119 26.94 10.10 -5.20
C MET A 119 26.47 10.85 -3.95
N VAL A 120 27.23 11.88 -3.57
CA VAL A 120 26.93 12.77 -2.44
C VAL A 120 27.04 14.21 -2.88
N TRP A 121 26.03 15.02 -2.54
CA TRP A 121 26.07 16.46 -2.74
C TRP A 121 26.78 17.13 -1.57
N SER A 122 27.87 17.86 -1.84
CA SER A 122 28.53 18.69 -0.84
C SER A 122 27.91 20.07 -0.81
N GLN A 123 27.25 20.44 0.29
CA GLN A 123 26.68 21.79 0.46
C GLN A 123 27.78 22.87 0.49
N THR A 124 28.92 22.57 1.11
CA THR A 124 30.05 23.50 1.25
C THR A 124 30.70 23.82 -0.09
N LYS A 125 30.90 22.80 -0.94
CA LYS A 125 31.53 22.96 -2.25
C LYS A 125 30.52 23.22 -3.37
N ARG A 126 29.22 23.04 -3.11
CA ARG A 126 28.12 23.09 -4.09
C ARG A 126 28.38 22.22 -5.32
N LYS A 127 28.89 21.00 -5.09
CA LYS A 127 29.26 20.03 -6.13
C LYS A 127 28.90 18.61 -5.73
N TRP A 128 28.71 17.77 -6.75
CA TRP A 128 28.53 16.33 -6.60
C TRP A 128 29.89 15.63 -6.46
N PHE A 129 29.95 14.65 -5.57
CA PHE A 129 31.09 13.74 -5.42
C PHE A 129 30.61 12.30 -5.63
N VAL A 130 31.39 11.51 -6.35
CA VAL A 130 31.20 10.07 -6.53
C VAL A 130 32.14 9.37 -5.55
N ILE A 131 31.64 8.40 -4.81
CA ILE A 131 32.48 7.54 -3.96
C ILE A 131 32.81 6.30 -4.78
N ASP A 132 34.09 6.07 -5.06
CA ASP A 132 34.53 4.87 -5.78
C ASP A 132 34.53 3.62 -4.88
N ASP A 133 34.82 2.45 -5.46
CA ASP A 133 34.90 1.20 -4.71
C ASP A 133 36.07 1.15 -3.69
N GLY A 134 37.04 2.06 -3.83
CA GLY A 134 38.15 2.27 -2.89
C GLY A 134 37.82 3.22 -1.74
N GLY A 135 36.65 3.87 -1.76
CA GLY A 135 36.23 4.86 -0.78
C GLY A 135 36.76 6.28 -1.03
N GLU A 136 37.38 6.54 -2.19
CA GLU A 136 37.85 7.85 -2.60
C GLU A 136 36.71 8.73 -3.11
N TRP A 137 36.79 10.03 -2.82
CA TRP A 137 35.78 11.01 -3.22
C TRP A 137 36.23 11.74 -4.48
N LEU A 138 35.66 11.37 -5.62
CA LEU A 138 35.96 11.96 -6.92
C LEU A 138 34.93 13.04 -7.23
N GLU A 139 35.40 14.23 -7.64
CA GLU A 139 34.51 15.31 -8.06
C GLU A 139 33.78 14.92 -9.36
N PHE A 140 32.45 15.01 -9.36
CA PHE A 140 31.65 14.69 -10.54
C PHE A 140 31.77 15.79 -11.60
N ALA A 141 32.36 15.45 -12.74
CA ALA A 141 32.54 16.35 -13.89
C ALA A 141 31.58 16.07 -15.08
N GLY A 142 30.56 15.22 -14.87
CA GLY A 142 29.60 14.83 -15.89
C GLY A 142 28.41 15.78 -16.06
N LYS A 143 27.48 15.41 -16.95
CA LYS A 143 26.19 16.10 -17.13
C LYS A 143 25.13 15.52 -16.20
N GLU A 144 24.17 16.33 -15.77
CA GLU A 144 23.10 15.90 -14.83
C GLU A 144 22.25 14.73 -15.36
N ASN A 145 22.10 14.59 -16.67
CA ASN A 145 21.39 13.47 -17.29
C ASN A 145 22.09 12.11 -17.15
N GLN A 146 23.34 12.09 -16.66
CA GLN A 146 24.08 10.85 -16.37
C GLN A 146 23.86 10.38 -14.92
N ILE A 147 23.19 11.18 -14.09
CA ILE A 147 22.88 10.82 -12.70
C ILE A 147 21.67 9.88 -12.69
N GLU A 148 21.90 8.66 -12.25
CA GLU A 148 20.87 7.66 -12.03
C GLU A 148 20.29 7.79 -10.63
N TRP A 149 18.99 8.04 -10.53
CA TRP A 149 18.30 8.14 -9.25
C TRP A 149 17.72 6.78 -8.86
N LYS A 150 18.39 6.05 -7.98
CA LYS A 150 17.96 4.72 -7.52
C LYS A 150 17.16 4.85 -6.22
N THR A 151 16.09 4.07 -6.09
CA THR A 151 15.32 3.93 -4.84
C THR A 151 15.96 2.85 -3.96
N GLU A 152 16.03 3.07 -2.64
CA GLU A 152 16.67 2.12 -1.71
C GLU A 152 15.94 0.78 -1.52
N GLU A 153 14.87 0.50 -2.27
CA GLU A 153 14.08 -0.73 -2.07
C GLU A 153 14.83 -2.02 -2.43
N ASN A 154 15.97 -1.92 -3.14
CA ASN A 154 16.82 -3.02 -3.58
C ASN A 154 18.14 -3.14 -2.80
N LYS A 155 18.16 -2.86 -1.49
CA LYS A 155 19.11 -3.58 -0.64
C LYS A 155 18.45 -4.89 -0.25
N GLU A 156 18.62 -5.91 -1.09
CA GLU A 156 18.60 -7.28 -0.59
C GLU A 156 19.62 -7.31 0.54
N ASP A 157 19.16 -7.40 1.78
CA ASP A 157 20.02 -7.66 2.92
C ASP A 157 20.87 -8.89 2.56
N PRO A 158 22.22 -8.80 2.54
CA PRO A 158 23.03 -9.98 2.40
C PRO A 158 22.69 -10.88 3.58
N LYS A 159 21.93 -11.93 3.28
CA LYS A 159 21.54 -13.00 4.18
C LYS A 159 22.83 -13.55 4.77
N TYR A 160 23.13 -13.18 6.01
CA TYR A 160 24.23 -13.77 6.76
C TYR A 160 23.97 -15.28 6.82
N TYR A 161 24.86 -16.04 6.17
CA TYR A 161 24.91 -17.50 6.22
C TYR A 161 25.46 -17.97 7.57
#